data_AF-A0A453P271-F1
#
_entry.id   AF-A0A453P271-F1
#
_cell.length_a   1.000
_cell.length_b   1.000
_cell.length_c   1.000
_cell.angle_alpha   90.00
_cell.angle_beta   90.00
_cell.angle_gamma   90.00
#
_symmetry.space_group_name_H-M   'P 1'
#
loop_
_entity.id
_entity.type
_entity.pdbx_description
1 polymer ?
#
loop_
_entity_poly.entity_id
_entity_poly.type
_entity_poly.pdbx_seq_one_letter_code
_entity_poly.pdbx_strand_id
1 'polypeptide(L)'
;MVMVLPQLLFLLLWLVPNQVTLKSKLVRSFGKEYITAFLIREFLMIAVSCMLDPLLFYVLSESVPIPMLKIKAAYQFFLYTLLGSVFMLLAILWILLQTGTTDLQILLTTEFSERRQILLWIAFFASFAVKVPMVPVRIWLPEPM
;
A
#
# COMPACT_ATOMS: atom_id res chain seq x y z
N MET A 1 6.01 -1.00 18.52
CA MET A 1 5.36 -1.08 17.19
C MET A 1 3.93 -0.55 17.20
N VAL A 2 3.09 -0.88 18.20
CA VAL A 2 1.75 -0.29 18.41
C VAL A 2 1.76 1.25 18.55
N MET A 3 2.86 1.84 19.04
CA MET A 3 3.01 3.30 19.15
C MET A 3 3.10 4.05 17.80
N VAL A 4 3.38 3.37 16.67
CA VAL A 4 3.58 4.01 15.36
C VAL A 4 2.27 4.14 14.57
N LEU A 5 1.33 3.23 14.78
CA LEU A 5 -0.03 3.29 14.23
C LEU A 5 -0.74 4.63 14.47
N PRO A 6 -0.83 5.15 15.71
CA PRO A 6 -1.52 6.41 15.96
C PRO A 6 -0.83 7.62 15.31
N GLN A 7 0.49 7.56 15.11
CA GLN A 7 1.26 8.63 14.49
C GLN A 7 1.00 8.68 12.97
N LEU A 8 0.93 7.53 12.30
CA LEU A 8 0.54 7.41 10.90
C LEU A 8 -0.91 7.82 10.67
N LEU A 9 -1.82 7.44 11.58
CA LEU A 9 -3.21 7.86 11.53
C LEU A 9 -3.34 9.39 11.61
N PHE A 10 -2.59 10.03 12.52
CA PHE A 10 -2.59 11.47 12.68
C PHE A 10 -2.08 12.20 11.42
N LEU A 11 -1.01 11.68 10.80
CA LEU A 11 -0.47 12.19 9.55
C LEU A 11 -1.49 12.07 8.40
N LEU A 12 -2.17 10.93 8.28
CA LEU A 12 -3.20 10.71 7.26
C LEU A 12 -4.40 11.64 7.45
N LEU A 13 -4.91 11.76 8.67
CA LEU A 13 -6.00 12.66 9.02
C LEU A 13 -5.65 14.13 8.74
N TRP A 14 -4.38 14.51 8.92
CA TRP A 14 -3.90 15.86 8.59
C TRP A 14 -3.76 16.11 7.08
N LEU A 15 -3.40 15.08 6.31
CA LEU A 15 -3.22 15.20 4.86
C LEU A 15 -4.55 15.27 4.09
N VAL A 16 -5.60 14.58 4.54
CA VAL A 16 -6.89 14.49 3.84
C VAL A 16 -7.51 15.87 3.50
N PRO A 17 -7.66 16.82 4.44
CA PRO A 17 -8.22 18.14 4.14
C PRO A 17 -7.37 18.94 3.15
N ASN A 18 -6.04 18.83 3.26
CA ASN A 18 -5.10 19.54 2.40
C ASN A 18 -5.18 19.05 0.93
N GLN A 19 -5.37 17.76 0.71
CA GLN A 19 -5.52 17.18 -0.64
C GLN A 19 -6.77 17.69 -1.36
N VAL A 20 -7.87 17.88 -0.63
CA VAL A 20 -9.14 18.38 -1.20
C VAL A 20 -9.00 19.84 -1.63
N THR A 21 -8.36 20.68 -0.82
CA THR A 21 -8.13 22.10 -1.16
C THR A 21 -7.26 22.26 -2.39
N LEU A 22 -6.16 21.49 -2.47
CA LEU A 22 -5.22 21.54 -3.59
C LEU A 22 -5.84 21.07 -4.92
N LYS A 23 -6.79 20.13 -4.86
CA LYS A 23 -7.47 19.58 -6.05
C LYS A 23 -8.83 20.20 -6.34
N SER A 24 -9.15 21.35 -5.76
CA SER A 24 -10.43 22.07 -5.93
C SER A 24 -10.83 22.31 -7.41
N LYS A 25 -9.86 22.51 -8.32
CA LYS A 25 -10.10 22.59 -9.77
C LYS A 25 -10.56 21.27 -10.40
N LEU A 26 -10.03 20.12 -9.96
CA LEU A 26 -10.44 18.78 -10.41
C LEU A 26 -11.84 18.41 -9.89
N VAL A 27 -12.13 18.76 -8.62
CA VAL A 27 -13.46 18.52 -8.02
C VAL A 27 -14.56 19.24 -8.79
N ARG A 28 -14.30 20.46 -9.29
CA ARG A 28 -15.25 21.21 -10.13
C ARG A 28 -15.50 20.60 -11.50
N SER A 29 -14.58 19.79 -12.01
CA SER A 29 -14.62 19.21 -13.36
C SER A 29 -15.23 17.80 -13.40
N PHE A 30 -15.01 16.97 -12.38
CA PHE A 30 -15.36 15.53 -12.40
C PHE A 30 -16.60 15.17 -11.56
N GLY A 31 -17.27 16.14 -10.93
CA GLY A 31 -18.57 15.94 -10.28
C GLY A 31 -18.55 15.02 -9.05
N LYS A 32 -19.69 14.34 -8.78
CA LYS A 32 -19.93 13.49 -7.59
C LYS A 32 -19.09 12.21 -7.57
N GLU A 33 -18.83 11.62 -8.75
CA GLU A 33 -18.13 10.33 -8.90
C GLU A 33 -16.68 10.38 -8.40
N TYR A 34 -15.98 11.49 -8.69
CA TYR A 34 -14.63 11.72 -8.19
C TYR A 34 -14.58 11.81 -6.67
N ILE A 35 -15.57 12.48 -6.05
CA ILE A 35 -15.63 12.65 -4.59
C ILE A 35 -15.88 11.31 -3.91
N THR A 36 -16.81 10.49 -4.42
CA THR A 36 -17.09 9.16 -3.87
C THR A 36 -15.87 8.25 -3.95
N ALA A 37 -15.21 8.19 -5.12
CA ALA A 37 -14.00 7.40 -5.29
C ALA A 37 -12.84 7.89 -4.41
N PHE A 38 -12.69 9.21 -4.26
CA PHE A 38 -11.70 9.79 -3.34
C PHE A 38 -11.96 9.37 -1.89
N LEU A 39 -13.19 9.48 -1.40
CA LEU A 39 -13.54 9.08 -0.02
C LEU A 39 -13.34 7.59 0.23
N ILE A 40 -13.70 6.73 -0.72
CA ILE A 40 -13.47 5.28 -0.63
C ILE A 40 -11.98 4.98 -0.50
N ARG A 41 -11.15 5.65 -1.31
CA ARG A 41 -9.69 5.49 -1.26
C ARG A 41 -9.11 5.91 0.09
N GLU A 42 -9.55 7.04 0.63
CA GLU A 42 -9.09 7.53 1.94
C GLU A 42 -9.48 6.57 3.07
N PHE A 43 -10.71 6.05 3.05
CA PHE A 43 -11.16 5.04 4.00
C PHE A 43 -10.27 3.78 3.96
N LEU A 44 -9.92 3.31 2.76
CA LEU A 44 -9.02 2.17 2.59
C LEU A 44 -7.62 2.44 3.14
N MET A 45 -7.05 3.64 2.96
CA MET A 45 -5.72 3.97 3.51
C MET A 45 -5.71 4.00 5.05
N ILE A 46 -6.79 4.50 5.66
CA ILE A 46 -6.97 4.44 7.11
C ILE A 46 -7.06 2.98 7.57
N ALA A 47 -7.87 2.16 6.89
CA ALA A 47 -8.00 0.74 7.21
C ALA A 47 -6.66 0.00 7.13
N VAL A 48 -5.89 0.19 6.06
CA VAL A 48 -4.55 -0.41 5.87
C VAL A 48 -3.60 -0.02 7.01
N SER A 49 -3.67 1.22 7.49
CA SER A 49 -2.80 1.70 8.57
C SER A 49 -3.12 1.08 9.92
N CYS A 50 -4.34 0.56 10.10
CA CYS A 50 -4.78 -0.08 11.34
C CYS A 50 -4.54 -1.60 11.39
N MET A 51 -4.17 -2.23 10.26
CA MET A 51 -4.03 -3.68 10.19
C MET A 51 -2.73 -4.17 10.83
N LEU A 52 -2.85 -5.13 11.73
CA LEU A 52 -1.72 -5.82 12.35
C LEU A 52 -1.35 -7.10 11.59
N ASP A 53 -2.33 -7.83 11.04
CA ASP A 53 -2.08 -9.03 10.24
C ASP A 53 -1.52 -8.71 8.85
N PRO A 54 -0.33 -9.21 8.46
CA PRO A 54 0.26 -8.99 7.14
C PRO A 54 -0.61 -9.47 5.99
N LEU A 55 -1.40 -10.53 6.19
CA LEU A 55 -2.33 -11.05 5.18
C LEU A 55 -3.49 -10.08 4.92
N LEU A 56 -4.13 -9.56 5.99
CA LEU A 56 -5.19 -8.57 5.86
C LEU A 56 -4.65 -7.24 5.34
N PHE A 57 -3.46 -6.84 5.79
CA PHE A 57 -2.72 -5.71 5.25
C PHE A 57 -2.50 -5.84 3.74
N TYR A 58 -2.07 -7.02 3.26
CA TYR A 58 -1.91 -7.31 1.84
C TYR A 58 -3.21 -7.07 1.05
N VAL A 59 -4.31 -7.69 1.46
CA VAL A 59 -5.60 -7.61 0.75
C VAL A 59 -6.11 -6.17 0.67
N LEU A 60 -6.03 -5.43 1.78
CA LEU A 60 -6.49 -4.04 1.83
C LEU A 60 -5.57 -3.11 1.04
N SER A 61 -4.26 -3.36 1.05
CA SER A 61 -3.27 -2.60 0.29
C SER A 61 -3.44 -2.76 -1.23
N GLU A 62 -3.89 -3.92 -1.69
CA GLU A 62 -4.24 -4.15 -3.11
C GLU A 62 -5.57 -3.50 -3.51
N SER A 63 -6.44 -3.15 -2.54
CA SER A 63 -7.75 -2.54 -2.80
C SER A 63 -7.71 -1.01 -2.92
N VAL A 64 -6.62 -0.36 -2.48
CA VAL A 64 -6.40 1.10 -2.55
C VAL A 64 -6.25 1.70 -3.98
N PRO A 65 -5.69 1.02 -5.00
CA PRO A 65 -5.41 1.66 -6.28
C PRO A 65 -6.71 1.94 -7.04
N ILE A 66 -7.14 3.20 -7.04
CA ILE A 66 -8.22 3.69 -7.89
C ILE A 66 -7.62 4.44 -9.08
N PRO A 67 -7.61 3.84 -10.29
CA PRO A 67 -7.09 4.50 -11.46
C PRO A 67 -8.05 5.58 -11.96
N MET A 68 -7.70 6.83 -11.72
CA MET A 68 -8.43 7.98 -12.24
C MET A 68 -7.79 8.41 -13.57
N LEU A 69 -8.54 8.21 -14.66
CA LEU A 69 -8.57 9.06 -15.88
C LEU A 69 -7.79 8.67 -17.15
N LYS A 70 -6.89 7.66 -17.18
CA LYS A 70 -6.23 7.27 -18.46
C LYS A 70 -5.99 5.76 -18.59
N ILE A 71 -6.64 5.10 -19.55
CA ILE A 71 -6.62 3.64 -19.76
C ILE A 71 -5.20 3.07 -19.86
N LYS A 72 -4.29 3.71 -20.63
CA LYS A 72 -2.91 3.23 -20.79
C LYS A 72 -2.06 3.33 -19.52
N ALA A 73 -2.10 4.49 -18.86
CA ALA A 73 -1.34 4.73 -17.63
C ALA A 73 -1.90 3.91 -16.45
N ALA A 74 -3.22 3.75 -16.39
CA ALA A 74 -3.90 2.91 -15.42
C ALA A 74 -3.51 1.44 -15.55
N TYR A 75 -3.44 0.92 -16.78
CA TYR A 75 -3.04 -0.46 -17.03
C TYR A 75 -1.59 -0.73 -16.63
N GLN A 76 -0.67 0.18 -16.99
CA GLN A 76 0.73 0.09 -16.56
C GLN A 76 0.84 0.16 -15.04
N PHE A 77 0.22 1.16 -14.40
CA PHE A 77 0.20 1.28 -12.94
C PHE A 77 -0.30 -0.01 -12.27
N PHE A 78 -1.45 -0.53 -12.72
CA PHE A 78 -2.02 -1.78 -12.20
C PHE A 78 -1.06 -2.96 -12.34
N LEU A 79 -0.49 -3.18 -13.53
CA LEU A 79 0.45 -4.27 -13.76
C LEU A 79 1.71 -4.16 -12.91
N TYR A 80 2.27 -2.96 -12.77
CA TYR A 80 3.44 -2.76 -11.93
C TYR A 80 3.09 -3.03 -10.46
N THR A 81 2.01 -2.45 -9.93
CA THR A 81 1.60 -2.69 -8.53
C THR A 81 1.26 -4.15 -8.25
N LEU A 82 0.64 -4.85 -9.21
CA LEU A 82 0.34 -6.28 -9.11
C LEU A 82 1.62 -7.12 -9.09
N LEU A 83 2.59 -6.80 -9.93
CA LEU A 83 3.84 -7.55 -10.01
C LEU A 83 4.65 -7.40 -8.72
N GLY A 84 4.67 -6.20 -8.13
CA GLY A 84 5.27 -5.96 -6.82
C GLY A 84 4.56 -6.72 -5.70
N SER A 85 3.23 -6.76 -5.73
CA SER A 85 2.44 -7.38 -4.65
C SER A 85 2.59 -8.89 -4.58
N VAL A 86 2.76 -9.58 -5.73
CA VAL A 86 3.01 -11.04 -5.76
C VAL A 86 4.22 -11.44 -4.90
N PHE A 87 5.30 -10.65 -4.87
CA PHE A 87 6.46 -10.95 -4.03
C PHE A 87 6.13 -10.88 -2.54
N MET A 88 5.30 -9.92 -2.12
CA MET A 88 4.83 -9.83 -0.74
C MET A 88 3.91 -10.99 -0.39
N LEU A 89 3.02 -11.41 -1.31
CA LEU A 89 2.16 -12.57 -1.10
C LEU A 89 2.98 -13.84 -0.87
N LEU A 90 4.02 -14.07 -1.69
CA LEU A 90 4.93 -15.22 -1.52
C LEU A 90 5.63 -15.21 -0.16
N ALA A 91 6.07 -14.04 0.31
CA ALA A 91 6.68 -13.89 1.64
C ALA A 91 5.68 -14.24 2.76
N ILE A 92 4.44 -13.73 2.68
CA ILE A 92 3.39 -14.01 3.66
C ILE A 92 3.01 -15.49 3.67
N LEU A 93 2.89 -16.12 2.49
CA LEU A 93 2.61 -17.55 2.39
C LEU A 93 3.74 -18.39 2.99
N TRP A 94 5.00 -18.02 2.75
CA TRP A 94 6.13 -18.72 3.36
C TRP A 94 6.10 -18.59 4.89
N ILE A 95 5.86 -17.38 5.40
CA ILE A 95 5.69 -17.16 6.85
C ILE A 95 4.56 -18.07 7.38
N LEU A 96 3.40 -18.07 6.73
CA LEU A 96 2.24 -18.87 7.13
C LEU A 96 2.55 -20.38 7.16
N LEU A 97 3.31 -20.90 6.18
CA LEU A 97 3.73 -22.30 6.16
C LEU A 97 4.71 -22.65 7.29
N GLN A 98 5.52 -21.69 7.73
CA GLN A 98 6.53 -21.89 8.76
C GLN A 98 5.97 -21.76 10.18
N THR A 99 5.12 -20.76 10.43
CA THR A 99 4.61 -20.42 11.77
C THR A 99 3.18 -20.88 12.01
N GLY A 100 2.43 -21.22 10.95
CA GLY A 100 1.01 -21.56 11.04
C GLY A 100 0.08 -20.39 11.34
N THR A 101 0.62 -19.17 11.46
CA THR A 101 -0.15 -17.95 11.80
C THR A 101 0.40 -16.73 11.07
N THR A 102 -0.48 -15.77 10.79
CA THR A 102 -0.12 -14.44 10.29
C THR A 102 -0.17 -13.37 11.36
N ASP A 103 -0.47 -13.71 12.62
CA ASP A 103 -0.54 -12.72 13.68
C ASP A 103 0.84 -12.10 13.94
N LEU A 104 0.92 -10.77 13.81
CA LEU A 104 2.17 -10.05 13.92
C LEU A 104 2.77 -10.08 15.33
N GLN A 105 1.95 -10.19 16.38
CA GLN A 105 2.44 -10.31 17.76
C GLN A 105 3.16 -11.65 17.97
N ILE A 106 2.64 -12.72 17.37
CA ILE A 106 3.27 -14.04 17.40
C ILE A 106 4.53 -14.05 16.52
N LEU A 107 4.48 -13.39 15.36
CA LEU A 107 5.63 -13.31 14.45
C LEU A 107 6.82 -12.59 15.07
N LEU A 108 6.59 -11.60 15.94
CA LEU A 108 7.65 -10.86 16.64
C LEU A 108 8.40 -11.71 17.67
N THR A 109 7.76 -12.75 18.22
CA THR A 109 8.39 -13.67 19.18
C THR A 109 8.95 -14.93 18.52
N THR A 110 8.69 -15.11 17.22
CA THR A 110 9.15 -16.27 16.48
C THR A 110 10.58 -16.05 15.96
N GLU A 111 11.47 -17.00 16.24
CA GLU A 111 12.84 -16.91 15.74
C GLU A 111 12.95 -17.41 14.29
N PHE A 112 13.51 -16.56 13.44
CA PHE A 112 13.85 -16.87 12.05
C PHE A 112 15.37 -16.94 11.89
N SER A 113 15.86 -17.88 11.09
CA SER A 113 17.27 -17.90 10.67
C SER A 113 17.60 -16.62 9.89
N GLU A 114 18.78 -16.05 10.11
CA GLU A 114 19.25 -14.81 9.45
C GLU A 114 19.05 -14.85 7.92
N ARG A 115 19.36 -15.97 7.27
CA ARG A 115 19.18 -16.14 5.82
C ARG A 115 17.72 -15.97 5.40
N ARG A 116 16.78 -16.50 6.19
CA ARG A 116 15.34 -16.38 5.93
C ARG A 116 14.84 -14.96 6.18
N GLN A 117 15.34 -14.31 7.23
CA GLN A 117 15.00 -12.91 7.52
C GLN A 117 15.39 -11.99 6.37
N ILE A 118 16.59 -12.15 5.82
CA ILE A 118 17.07 -11.36 4.68
C ILE A 118 16.19 -11.59 3.44
N LEU A 119 15.85 -12.84 3.13
CA LEU A 119 14.99 -13.16 1.99
C LEU A 119 13.58 -12.58 2.13
N LEU A 120 12.96 -12.72 3.30
CA LEU A 120 11.66 -12.14 3.60
C LEU A 120 11.72 -10.61 3.51
N TRP A 121 12.76 -10.00 4.08
CA TRP A 121 12.97 -8.56 4.02
C TRP A 121 13.07 -8.06 2.57
N ILE A 122 13.86 -8.74 1.72
CA ILE A 122 13.98 -8.37 0.29
C ILE A 122 12.64 -8.49 -0.42
N ALA A 123 11.84 -9.52 -0.15
CA ALA A 123 10.54 -9.72 -0.76
C ALA A 123 9.53 -8.61 -0.37
N PHE A 124 9.49 -8.24 0.92
CA PHE A 124 8.68 -7.10 1.38
C PHE A 124 9.20 -5.78 0.80
N PHE A 125 10.51 -5.57 0.79
CA PHE A 125 11.15 -4.38 0.24
C PHE A 125 10.84 -4.21 -1.25
N ALA A 126 10.90 -5.27 -2.04
CA ALA A 126 10.57 -5.24 -3.47
C ALA A 126 9.13 -4.79 -3.72
N SER A 127 8.17 -5.30 -2.94
CA SER A 127 6.76 -4.87 -3.02
C SER A 127 6.59 -3.39 -2.66
N PHE A 128 7.23 -2.94 -1.57
CA PHE A 128 7.17 -1.53 -1.16
C PHE A 128 7.90 -0.59 -2.12
N ALA A 129 9.01 -1.01 -2.74
CA ALA A 129 9.75 -0.23 -3.72
C ALA A 129 8.95 0.00 -5.02
N VAL A 130 7.96 -0.86 -5.29
CA VAL A 130 7.00 -0.64 -6.37
C VAL A 130 5.87 0.30 -5.91
N LYS A 131 5.29 0.11 -4.72
CA LYS A 131 4.18 0.97 -4.27
C LYS A 131 4.62 2.40 -3.93
N VAL A 132 5.82 2.55 -3.39
CA VAL A 132 6.50 3.84 -3.17
C VAL A 132 7.44 4.03 -4.35
N PRO A 133 7.24 5.04 -5.23
CA PRO A 133 8.03 5.21 -6.44
C PRO A 133 9.47 5.64 -6.14
N MET A 134 10.28 4.67 -5.68
CA MET A 134 11.71 4.77 -5.47
C MET A 134 12.42 4.74 -6.83
N VAL A 135 13.52 5.46 -6.96
CA VAL A 135 14.39 5.38 -8.14
C VAL A 135 15.13 4.04 -8.05
N PRO A 136 15.06 3.12 -9.04
CA PRO A 136 14.73 3.29 -10.46
C PRO A 136 13.32 2.84 -10.90
N VAL A 137 12.43 2.47 -9.97
CA VAL A 137 11.13 1.81 -10.26
C VAL A 137 10.03 2.80 -10.68
N ARG A 138 10.32 4.11 -10.78
CA ARG A 138 9.34 5.19 -11.09
C ARG A 138 8.73 5.15 -12.53
N ILE A 139 8.95 4.08 -13.29
CA ILE A 139 8.72 4.02 -14.75
C ILE A 139 7.27 4.32 -15.16
N TRP A 140 6.27 4.07 -14.32
CA TRP A 140 4.86 4.38 -14.61
C TRP A 140 4.43 5.82 -14.27
N LEU A 141 5.24 6.58 -13.52
CA LEU A 141 4.91 7.95 -13.17
C LEU A 141 5.42 8.88 -14.29
N PRO A 142 4.55 9.58 -15.02
CA PRO A 142 5.01 10.56 -16.00
C PRO A 142 5.83 11.65 -15.30
N GLU A 143 6.95 12.05 -15.91
CA GLU A 143 7.76 13.14 -15.38
C GLU A 143 6.90 14.41 -15.27
N PRO A 144 6.98 15.15 -14.15
CA PRO A 144 6.39 16.47 -14.10
C PRO A 144 7.12 17.34 -15.13
N MET A 145 6.36 17.89 -16.09
CA MET A 145 6.81 19.01 -16.93
C MET A 145 7.04 20.25 -16.06
#